data_AF-A0A3B9XJF6-F1
#
_entry.id   AF-A0A3B9XJF6-F1
#
_cell.length_a   1.000
_cell.length_b   1.000
_cell.length_c   1.000
_cell.angle_alpha   90.00
_cell.angle_beta   90.00
_cell.angle_gamma   90.00
#
_symmetry.space_group_name_H-M   'P 1'
#
loop_
_entity.id
_entity.type
_entity.pdbx_description
1 polymer ?
#
loop_
_entity_poly.entity_id
_entity_poly.type
_entity_poly.pdbx_seq_one_letter_code
_entity_poly.pdbx_strand_id
1 'polypeptide(L)'
;ERNEQIRSLYGRVEEAENEVQELRNSMIELAKSRQEEKAQSEAKLQAYEEAIKTLETQIQEMKNGKSHSKKPVEADKKAEPAAKKGGKDSNARLREDFYRGEDFFKQKKWKDAIVSYQKYRESYPKGKMYPEATYQIGLCFLELGMKDESKSFFEEVRQKFPKSSLAKKAKKQLNSL
;
A
#
# COMPACT_ATOMS: atom_id res chain seq x y z
N GLU A 1 -17.81 41.81 -51.58
CA GLU A 1 -18.78 40.82 -51.06
C GLU A 1 -18.44 39.36 -51.35
N ARG A 2 -18.70 38.80 -52.55
CA ARG A 2 -18.50 37.34 -52.78
C ARG A 2 -17.05 36.83 -52.57
N ASN A 3 -16.06 37.60 -53.01
CA ASN A 3 -14.64 37.25 -52.83
C ASN A 3 -14.17 37.40 -51.37
N GLU A 4 -14.75 38.32 -50.60
CA GLU A 4 -14.44 38.50 -49.18
C GLU A 4 -15.02 37.36 -48.34
N GLN A 5 -16.24 36.91 -48.67
CA GLN A 5 -16.84 35.73 -48.05
C GLN A 5 -16.01 34.48 -48.30
N ILE A 6 -15.52 34.28 -49.52
CA ILE A 6 -14.64 33.15 -49.86
C ILE A 6 -13.35 33.19 -49.03
N ARG A 7 -12.69 34.35 -48.94
CA ARG A 7 -11.47 34.51 -48.14
C ARG A 7 -11.69 34.26 -46.64
N SER A 8 -12.82 34.74 -46.11
CA SER A 8 -13.21 34.49 -44.71
C SER A 8 -13.49 33.00 -44.45
N LEU A 9 -14.14 32.32 -45.39
CA LEU A 9 -14.37 30.87 -45.29
C LEU A 9 -13.06 30.08 -45.33
N TYR A 10 -12.12 30.43 -46.21
CA TYR A 10 -10.80 29.78 -46.26
C TYR A 10 -10.03 29.93 -44.94
N GLY A 11 -10.00 31.12 -44.35
CA GLY A 11 -9.33 31.33 -43.06
C GLY A 11 -9.96 30.51 -41.92
N ARG A 12 -11.29 30.41 -41.89
CA ARG A 12 -12.01 29.57 -40.91
C ARG A 12 -11.76 28.08 -41.11
N VAL A 13 -11.61 27.63 -42.36
CA VAL A 13 -11.26 26.24 -42.67
C VAL A 13 -9.84 25.94 -42.22
N GLU A 14 -8.89 26.83 -42.50
CA GLU A 14 -7.49 26.68 -42.07
C GLU A 14 -7.35 26.67 -40.53
N GLU A 15 -8.09 27.53 -39.83
CA GLU A 15 -8.15 27.54 -38.36
C GLU A 15 -8.74 26.23 -37.81
N ALA A 16 -9.85 25.75 -38.39
CA ALA A 16 -10.45 24.48 -38.01
C ALA A 16 -9.54 23.27 -38.31
N GLU A 17 -8.80 23.29 -39.42
CA GLU A 17 -7.83 22.24 -39.75
C GLU A 17 -6.67 22.19 -38.74
N ASN A 18 -6.18 23.36 -38.31
CA ASN A 18 -5.15 23.46 -37.28
C ASN A 18 -5.67 22.95 -35.92
N GLU A 19 -6.87 23.35 -35.50
CA GLU A 19 -7.49 22.84 -34.27
C GLU A 19 -7.68 21.32 -34.29
N VAL A 20 -8.16 20.77 -35.42
CA VAL A 20 -8.31 19.31 -35.60
C VAL A 20 -6.97 18.60 -35.49
N GLN A 21 -5.90 19.19 -36.04
CA GLN A 21 -4.56 18.63 -35.96
C GLN A 21 -4.00 18.66 -34.53
N GLU A 22 -4.23 19.74 -33.78
CA GLU A 22 -3.86 19.83 -32.37
C GLU A 22 -4.63 18.82 -31.51
N LEU A 23 -5.94 18.71 -31.70
CA LEU A 23 -6.78 17.72 -31.02
C LEU A 23 -6.30 16.29 -31.32
N ARG A 24 -5.93 15.99 -32.57
CA ARG A 24 -5.38 14.68 -32.95
C ARG A 24 -4.09 14.38 -32.22
N ASN A 25 -3.17 15.35 -32.14
CA ASN A 25 -1.92 15.19 -31.40
C ASN A 25 -2.16 14.95 -29.90
N SER A 26 -3.06 15.73 -29.29
CA SER A 26 -3.44 15.58 -27.89
C SER A 26 -4.07 14.20 -27.62
N MET A 27 -4.94 13.71 -28.50
CA MET A 27 -5.51 12.36 -28.38
C MET A 27 -4.44 11.26 -28.46
N ILE A 28 -3.43 11.41 -29.32
CA ILE A 28 -2.31 10.46 -29.41
C ILE A 28 -1.49 10.46 -28.11
N GLU A 29 -1.19 11.63 -27.56
CA GLU A 29 -0.48 11.74 -26.27
C GLU A 29 -1.29 11.15 -25.12
N LEU A 30 -2.58 11.45 -25.04
CA LEU A 30 -3.48 10.88 -24.04
C LEU A 30 -3.57 9.35 -24.16
N ALA A 31 -3.67 8.82 -25.38
CA ALA A 31 -3.69 7.38 -25.62
C ALA A 31 -2.38 6.72 -25.16
N LYS A 32 -1.24 7.37 -25.44
CA LYS A 32 0.08 6.89 -25.02
C LYS A 32 0.25 6.93 -23.50
N SER A 33 -0.10 8.05 -22.86
CA SER A 33 -0.07 8.19 -21.40
C SER A 33 -0.95 7.14 -20.72
N ARG A 34 -2.17 6.92 -21.22
CA ARG A 34 -3.07 5.89 -20.69
C ARG A 34 -2.53 4.48 -20.91
N GLN A 35 -1.85 4.23 -22.03
CA GLN A 35 -1.20 2.95 -22.29
C GLN A 35 -0.01 2.72 -21.34
N GLU A 36 0.78 3.75 -21.06
CA GLU A 36 1.89 3.71 -20.10
C GLU A 36 1.38 3.47 -18.68
N GLU A 37 0.32 4.16 -18.25
CA GLU A 37 -0.35 3.91 -16.96
C GLU A 37 -0.86 2.48 -16.85
N LYS A 38 -1.49 1.97 -17.92
CA LYS A 38 -1.99 0.59 -17.95
C LYS A 38 -0.85 -0.42 -17.88
N ALA A 39 0.23 -0.21 -18.64
CA ALA A 39 1.41 -1.08 -18.61
C ALA A 39 2.09 -1.07 -17.23
N GLN A 40 2.17 0.10 -16.58
CA GLN A 40 2.68 0.21 -15.22
C GLN A 40 1.78 -0.53 -14.22
N SER A 41 0.46 -0.43 -14.37
CA SER A 41 -0.50 -1.16 -13.53
C SER A 41 -0.39 -2.67 -13.73
N GLU A 42 -0.27 -3.15 -14.97
CA GLU A 42 -0.13 -4.57 -15.31
C GLU A 42 1.21 -5.14 -14.78
N ALA A 43 2.32 -4.41 -14.95
CA ALA A 43 3.62 -4.81 -14.39
C ALA A 43 3.58 -4.87 -12.85
N LYS A 44 2.86 -3.94 -12.22
CA LYS A 44 2.65 -3.93 -10.76
C LYS A 44 1.86 -5.16 -10.31
N LEU A 45 0.82 -5.55 -11.07
CA LEU A 45 -0.01 -6.73 -10.83
C LEU A 45 0.80 -8.03 -10.96
N GLN A 46 1.60 -8.18 -12.02
CA GLN A 46 2.49 -9.34 -12.19
C GLN A 46 3.48 -9.48 -11.03
N ALA A 47 4.10 -8.37 -10.61
CA ALA A 47 4.97 -8.38 -9.44
C ALA A 47 4.24 -8.66 -8.11
N TYR A 48 2.91 -8.52 -8.06
CA TYR A 48 2.11 -8.98 -6.91
C TYR A 48 1.84 -10.48 -6.98
N GLU A 49 1.46 -11.00 -8.14
CA GLU A 49 1.21 -12.43 -8.34
C GLU A 49 2.47 -13.27 -8.02
N GLU A 50 3.64 -12.83 -8.48
CA GLU A 50 4.91 -13.49 -8.15
C GLU A 50 5.20 -13.45 -6.65
N ALA A 51 5.03 -12.30 -6.01
CA ALA A 51 5.24 -12.16 -4.57
C ALA A 51 4.28 -13.05 -3.76
N ILE A 52 3.00 -13.08 -4.13
CA ILE A 52 1.99 -13.96 -3.50
C ILE A 52 2.41 -15.42 -3.67
N LYS A 53 2.83 -15.84 -4.87
CA LYS A 53 3.30 -17.20 -5.13
C LYS A 53 4.52 -17.58 -4.28
N THR A 54 5.48 -16.66 -4.12
CA THR A 54 6.64 -16.90 -3.23
C THR A 54 6.23 -17.03 -1.77
N LEU A 55 5.30 -16.20 -1.30
CA LEU A 55 4.76 -16.27 0.06
C LEU A 55 3.98 -17.56 0.28
N GLU A 56 3.16 -17.99 -0.68
CA GLU A 56 2.45 -19.27 -0.64
C GLU A 56 3.42 -20.44 -0.52
N THR A 57 4.52 -20.39 -1.27
CA THR A 57 5.59 -21.41 -1.21
C THR A 57 6.25 -21.43 0.17
N GLN A 58 6.61 -20.26 0.71
CA GLN A 58 7.18 -20.16 2.07
C GLN A 58 6.19 -20.62 3.14
N ILE A 59 4.89 -20.35 2.99
CA ILE A 59 3.85 -20.82 3.90
C ILE A 59 3.70 -22.35 3.82
N GLN A 60 3.80 -22.94 2.62
CA GLN A 60 3.79 -24.40 2.47
C GLN A 60 5.03 -25.04 3.11
N GLU A 61 6.21 -24.46 2.91
CA GLU A 61 7.45 -24.93 3.54
C GLU A 61 7.36 -24.84 5.08
N MET A 62 6.81 -23.74 5.61
CA MET A 62 6.55 -23.59 7.05
C MET A 62 5.48 -24.56 7.58
N LYS A 63 4.47 -24.91 6.78
CA LYS A 63 3.46 -25.92 7.14
C LYS A 63 4.06 -27.32 7.17
N ASN A 64 4.96 -27.64 6.24
CA ASN A 64 5.66 -28.92 6.19
C ASN A 64 6.76 -29.02 7.27
N GLY A 65 7.32 -27.90 7.72
CA GLY A 65 8.29 -27.82 8.82
C GLY A 65 7.71 -27.87 10.24
N LYS A 66 6.39 -27.97 10.42
CA LYS A 66 5.73 -28.02 11.73
C LYS A 66 4.93 -29.31 11.93
N SER A 67 5.65 -30.42 12.05
CA SER A 67 5.17 -31.57 12.82
C SER A 67 5.71 -31.46 14.25
N HIS A 68 5.07 -30.65 15.10
CA HIS A 68 4.82 -30.97 16.51
C HIS A 68 3.97 -29.91 17.22
N SER A 69 2.98 -30.44 17.94
CA SER A 69 2.07 -29.83 18.93
C SER A 69 0.99 -28.87 18.43
N LYS A 70 -0.17 -29.47 18.11
CA LYS A 70 -1.51 -28.90 18.32
C LYS A 70 -1.68 -28.44 19.78
N LYS A 71 -2.29 -27.27 20.01
CA LYS A 71 -3.72 -27.19 20.40
C LYS A 71 -4.24 -25.73 20.35
N PRO A 72 -5.53 -25.54 20.05
CA PRO A 72 -6.20 -24.24 19.94
C PRO A 72 -6.76 -23.81 21.30
N VAL A 73 -6.77 -22.51 21.61
CA VAL A 73 -7.69 -21.99 22.64
C VAL A 73 -8.07 -20.55 22.35
N GLU A 74 -9.37 -20.33 22.49
CA GLU A 74 -10.21 -19.16 22.24
C GLU A 74 -9.86 -17.88 23.03
N ALA A 75 -10.54 -16.82 22.60
CA ALA A 75 -10.75 -15.56 23.30
C ALA A 75 -11.02 -15.71 24.81
N ASP A 76 -10.40 -14.88 25.65
CA ASP A 76 -11.03 -13.70 26.27
C ASP A 76 -10.11 -13.08 27.34
N LYS A 77 -10.29 -11.77 27.52
CA LYS A 77 -10.01 -10.94 28.72
C LYS A 77 -8.72 -11.16 29.56
N LYS A 78 -7.92 -10.07 29.55
CA LYS A 78 -7.20 -9.48 30.70
C LYS A 78 -6.10 -10.35 31.33
N ALA A 79 -4.87 -10.22 30.83
CA ALA A 79 -3.67 -10.53 31.63
C ALA A 79 -2.42 -9.78 31.15
N GLU A 80 -1.80 -9.11 32.12
CA GLU A 80 -0.43 -8.63 32.18
C GLU A 80 0.58 -9.82 32.18
N PRO A 81 1.90 -9.60 32.22
CA PRO A 81 2.81 -9.95 31.14
C PRO A 81 3.50 -11.31 31.31
N ALA A 82 3.46 -12.14 30.27
CA ALA A 82 4.41 -13.26 30.14
C ALA A 82 5.66 -12.76 29.42
N ALA A 83 6.56 -12.13 30.17
CA ALA A 83 7.96 -12.03 29.80
C ALA A 83 8.57 -13.43 29.87
N LYS A 84 8.91 -14.02 28.72
CA LYS A 84 9.92 -15.08 28.67
C LYS A 84 11.24 -14.48 28.19
N LYS A 85 12.20 -14.55 29.10
CA LYS A 85 13.58 -14.08 29.01
C LYS A 85 14.29 -14.63 27.78
N GLY A 86 14.93 -13.74 27.04
CA GLY A 86 16.02 -14.04 26.11
C GLY A 86 16.78 -12.75 25.82
N GLY A 87 18.03 -12.67 26.27
CA GLY A 87 19.10 -11.78 25.77
C GLY A 87 18.90 -10.26 25.77
N LYS A 88 19.81 -9.53 26.43
CA LYS A 88 19.93 -8.06 26.36
C LYS A 88 20.16 -7.49 24.94
N ASP A 89 20.31 -8.33 23.92
CA ASP A 89 20.55 -7.94 22.52
C ASP A 89 19.31 -7.97 21.62
N SER A 90 18.18 -8.51 22.10
CA SER A 90 16.97 -8.59 21.30
C SER A 90 16.39 -7.20 21.04
N ASN A 91 16.39 -6.31 22.04
CA ASN A 91 15.68 -5.02 21.95
C ASN A 91 16.23 -4.07 20.85
N ALA A 92 17.48 -4.28 20.40
CA ALA A 92 18.13 -3.49 19.34
C ALA A 92 17.71 -3.97 17.93
N ARG A 93 17.82 -5.28 17.64
CA ARG A 93 17.34 -5.89 16.38
C ARG A 93 15.82 -5.76 16.21
N LEU A 94 15.09 -5.71 17.33
CA LEU A 94 13.63 -5.62 17.33
C LEU A 94 13.09 -4.24 16.94
N ARG A 95 13.84 -3.18 17.25
CA ARG A 95 13.59 -1.82 16.74
C ARG A 95 14.02 -1.71 15.27
N GLU A 96 15.02 -2.48 14.88
CA GLU A 96 15.58 -2.50 13.53
C GLU A 96 14.52 -2.81 12.48
N ASP A 97 13.64 -3.81 12.68
CA ASP A 97 12.59 -4.13 11.70
C ASP A 97 11.59 -3.00 11.51
N PHE A 98 11.21 -2.30 12.59
CA PHE A 98 10.34 -1.12 12.49
C PHE A 98 11.04 0.02 11.73
N TYR A 99 12.27 0.36 12.12
CA TYR A 99 13.03 1.43 11.48
C TYR A 99 13.42 1.11 10.04
N ARG A 100 13.62 -0.16 9.72
CA ARG A 100 13.80 -0.65 8.35
C ARG A 100 12.52 -0.48 7.54
N GLY A 101 11.36 -0.73 8.15
CA GLY A 101 10.07 -0.37 7.57
C GLY A 101 9.94 1.13 7.31
N GLU A 102 10.40 1.98 8.23
CA GLU A 102 10.41 3.44 8.04
C GLU A 102 11.36 3.88 6.92
N ASP A 103 12.53 3.26 6.80
CA ASP A 103 13.47 3.54 5.73
C ASP A 103 12.89 3.15 4.36
N PHE A 104 12.31 1.96 4.26
CA PHE A 104 11.60 1.55 3.04
C PHE A 104 10.40 2.44 2.72
N PHE A 105 9.66 2.89 3.74
CA PHE A 105 8.57 3.84 3.57
C PHE A 105 9.06 5.17 2.98
N LYS A 106 10.17 5.71 3.49
CA LYS A 106 10.80 6.93 2.96
C LYS A 106 11.29 6.75 1.52
N GLN A 107 11.78 5.56 1.18
CA GLN A 107 12.19 5.19 -0.17
C GLN A 107 11.00 4.88 -1.10
N LYS A 108 9.74 5.02 -0.64
CA LYS A 108 8.53 4.63 -1.38
C LYS A 108 8.48 3.15 -1.78
N LYS A 109 9.27 2.32 -1.11
CA LYS A 109 9.27 0.85 -1.26
C LYS A 109 8.18 0.26 -0.38
N TRP A 110 6.93 0.52 -0.75
CA TRP A 110 5.76 0.19 0.07
C TRP A 110 5.66 -1.31 0.38
N LYS A 111 6.00 -2.18 -0.57
CA LYS A 111 5.97 -3.63 -0.39
C LYS A 111 6.96 -4.10 0.69
N ASP A 112 8.21 -3.64 0.60
CA ASP A 112 9.25 -3.97 1.57
C ASP A 112 8.93 -3.39 2.95
N ALA A 113 8.39 -2.17 2.99
CA ALA A 113 7.94 -1.52 4.21
C ALA A 113 6.86 -2.36 4.92
N ILE A 114 5.84 -2.85 4.19
CA ILE A 114 4.79 -3.71 4.74
C ILE A 114 5.39 -4.97 5.36
N VAL A 115 6.31 -5.64 4.66
CA VAL A 115 6.96 -6.86 5.15
C VAL A 115 7.73 -6.59 6.45
N SER A 116 8.51 -5.52 6.49
CA SER A 116 9.28 -5.11 7.68
C SER A 116 8.37 -4.78 8.87
N TYR A 117 7.30 -4.00 8.65
CA TYR A 117 6.33 -3.70 9.69
C TYR A 117 5.54 -4.93 10.16
N GLN A 118 5.23 -5.86 9.26
CA GLN A 118 4.58 -7.13 9.62
C GLN A 118 5.49 -7.99 10.49
N LYS A 119 6.77 -8.15 10.13
CA LYS A 119 7.75 -8.87 10.96
C LYS A 119 7.86 -8.28 12.36
N TYR A 120 7.84 -6.95 12.47
CA TYR A 120 7.79 -6.28 13.76
C TYR A 120 6.52 -6.65 14.54
N ARG A 121 5.34 -6.64 13.91
CA ARG A 121 4.06 -6.97 14.55
C ARG A 121 3.97 -8.42 15.01
N GLU A 122 4.49 -9.36 14.23
CA GLU A 122 4.54 -10.78 14.58
C GLU A 122 5.50 -11.04 15.75
N SER A 123 6.65 -10.38 15.72
CA SER A 123 7.66 -10.51 16.77
C SER A 123 7.23 -9.82 18.06
N TYR A 124 6.51 -8.69 17.95
CA TYR A 124 6.13 -7.82 19.07
C TYR A 124 4.64 -7.43 19.07
N PRO A 125 3.72 -8.39 19.27
CA PRO A 125 2.28 -8.14 19.26
C PRO A 125 1.80 -7.21 20.39
N LYS A 126 2.60 -7.04 21.45
CA LYS A 126 2.35 -6.13 22.58
C LYS A 126 3.31 -4.92 22.59
N GLY A 127 4.06 -4.70 21.51
CA GLY A 127 5.03 -3.61 21.41
C GLY A 127 4.37 -2.23 21.39
N LYS A 128 5.06 -1.21 21.93
CA LYS A 128 4.56 0.17 21.96
C LYS A 128 4.38 0.75 20.54
N MET A 129 5.19 0.31 19.57
CA MET A 129 5.09 0.73 18.16
C MET A 129 4.15 -0.17 17.36
N TYR A 130 3.51 -1.19 17.95
CA TYR A 130 2.54 -2.03 17.23
C TYR A 130 1.45 -1.22 16.54
N PRO A 131 0.70 -0.32 17.22
CA PRO A 131 -0.31 0.49 16.55
C PRO A 131 0.28 1.39 15.45
N GLU A 132 1.53 1.80 15.60
CA GLU A 132 2.22 2.64 14.63
C GLU A 132 2.58 1.84 13.37
N ALA A 133 3.17 0.67 13.53
CA ALA A 133 3.45 -0.27 12.44
C ALA A 133 2.16 -0.65 11.70
N THR A 134 1.07 -0.95 12.40
CA THR A 134 -0.23 -1.27 11.77
C THR A 134 -0.78 -0.07 10.98
N TYR A 135 -0.66 1.15 11.51
CA TYR A 135 -1.07 2.35 10.79
C TYR A 135 -0.21 2.60 9.54
N GLN A 136 1.11 2.43 9.65
CA GLN A 136 2.04 2.59 8.52
C GLN A 136 1.80 1.54 7.43
N ILE A 137 1.46 0.30 7.80
CA ILE A 137 1.02 -0.73 6.83
C ILE A 137 -0.23 -0.25 6.08
N GLY A 138 -1.24 0.28 6.78
CA GLY A 138 -2.44 0.83 6.15
C GLY A 138 -2.12 1.95 5.16
N LEU A 139 -1.18 2.84 5.49
CA LEU A 139 -0.70 3.88 4.57
C LEU A 139 0.03 3.29 3.36
N CYS A 140 0.89 2.28 3.56
CA CYS A 140 1.56 1.60 2.45
C CYS A 140 0.54 0.99 1.48
N PHE A 141 -0.50 0.32 1.98
CA PHE A 141 -1.56 -0.22 1.13
C PHE A 141 -2.32 0.88 0.37
N LEU A 142 -2.53 2.03 0.99
CA LEU A 142 -3.15 3.18 0.33
C LEU A 142 -2.30 3.70 -0.84
N GLU A 143 -1.00 3.87 -0.62
CA GLU A 143 -0.03 4.26 -1.68
C GLU A 143 0.07 3.20 -2.79
N LEU A 144 -0.24 1.94 -2.46
CA LEU A 144 -0.31 0.87 -3.44
C LEU A 144 -1.62 0.85 -4.24
N GLY A 145 -2.62 1.67 -3.88
CA GLY A 145 -3.95 1.70 -4.50
C GLY A 145 -4.90 0.64 -3.94
N MET A 146 -4.47 -0.12 -2.94
CA MET A 146 -5.21 -1.21 -2.30
C MET A 146 -6.06 -0.65 -1.16
N LYS A 147 -7.14 0.04 -1.52
CA LYS A 147 -7.99 0.79 -0.57
C LYS A 147 -8.72 -0.12 0.41
N ASP A 148 -9.17 -1.29 -0.01
CA ASP A 148 -9.95 -2.20 0.83
C ASP A 148 -9.09 -2.86 1.92
N GLU A 149 -7.86 -3.24 1.55
CA GLU A 149 -6.85 -3.74 2.48
C GLU A 149 -6.41 -2.63 3.44
N SER A 150 -6.20 -1.41 2.93
CA SER A 150 -5.87 -0.24 3.74
C SER A 150 -6.93 0.02 4.83
N LYS A 151 -8.23 -0.04 4.47
CA LYS A 151 -9.35 0.11 5.41
C LYS A 151 -9.24 -0.89 6.55
N SER A 152 -8.99 -2.16 6.23
CA SER A 152 -8.89 -3.24 7.23
C SER A 152 -7.83 -2.94 8.30
N PHE A 153 -6.65 -2.45 7.90
CA PHE A 153 -5.58 -2.10 8.86
C PHE A 153 -5.89 -0.85 9.68
N PHE A 154 -6.53 0.17 9.08
CA PHE A 154 -6.96 1.35 9.83
C PHE A 154 -8.07 1.03 10.83
N GLU A 155 -8.99 0.15 10.47
CA GLU A 155 -10.00 -0.36 11.39
C GLU A 155 -9.38 -1.16 12.53
N GLU A 156 -8.38 -1.99 12.25
CA GLU A 156 -7.65 -2.71 13.29
C GLU A 156 -7.03 -1.74 14.32
N VAL A 157 -6.38 -0.66 13.87
CA VAL A 157 -5.83 0.37 14.77
C VAL A 157 -6.94 1.03 15.59
N ARG A 158 -8.08 1.36 14.97
CA ARG A 158 -9.23 1.96 15.64
C ARG A 158 -9.84 1.05 16.70
N GLN A 159 -9.98 -0.24 16.39
CA GLN A 159 -10.63 -1.23 17.26
C GLN A 159 -9.70 -1.69 18.39
N LYS A 160 -8.44 -2.01 18.08
CA LYS A 160 -7.48 -2.52 19.08
C LYS A 160 -6.83 -1.41 19.91
N PHE A 161 -6.69 -0.21 19.36
CA PHE A 161 -6.01 0.92 20.02
C PHE A 161 -6.85 2.22 20.06
N PRO A 162 -8.12 2.18 20.50
CA PRO A 162 -9.06 3.31 20.38
C PRO A 162 -8.62 4.58 21.13
N LYS A 163 -7.81 4.44 22.18
CA LYS A 163 -7.30 5.57 22.98
C LYS A 163 -6.02 6.20 22.40
N SER A 164 -5.42 5.61 21.37
CA SER A 164 -4.19 6.11 20.76
C SER A 164 -4.44 7.33 19.87
N SER A 165 -3.47 8.24 19.79
CA SER A 165 -3.48 9.32 18.79
C SER A 165 -3.56 8.77 17.36
N LEU A 166 -3.03 7.57 17.13
CA LEU A 166 -3.07 6.88 15.85
C LEU A 166 -4.49 6.42 15.47
N ALA A 167 -5.33 6.04 16.43
CA ALA A 167 -6.72 5.68 16.13
C ALA A 167 -7.52 6.89 15.63
N LYS A 168 -7.23 8.10 16.14
CA LYS A 168 -7.81 9.34 15.61
C LYS A 168 -7.36 9.60 14.18
N LYS A 169 -6.07 9.38 13.86
CA LYS A 169 -5.53 9.51 12.51
C LYS A 169 -6.13 8.47 11.56
N ALA A 170 -6.17 7.20 11.97
CA ALA A 170 -6.77 6.10 11.21
C ALA A 170 -8.25 6.36 10.90
N LYS A 171 -9.03 6.87 11.86
CA LYS A 171 -10.42 7.27 11.63
C LYS A 171 -10.55 8.36 10.56
N LYS A 172 -9.65 9.35 10.56
CA LYS A 172 -9.64 10.39 9.50
C LYS A 172 -9.34 9.78 8.13
N GLN A 173 -8.38 8.86 8.05
CA GLN A 173 -8.06 8.17 6.81
C GLN A 173 -9.25 7.35 6.31
N LEU A 174 -9.89 6.55 7.17
CA LEU A 174 -11.08 5.77 6.82
C LEU A 174 -12.22 6.60 6.23
N ASN A 175 -12.45 7.80 6.76
CA ASN A 175 -13.48 8.70 6.24
C ASN A 175 -13.12 9.31 4.87
N SER A 176 -11.86 9.27 4.48
CA SER A 176 -11.36 9.83 3.22
C SER A 176 -11.27 8.79 2.09
N LEU A 177 -11.49 7.50 2.38
CA LEU A 177 -11.27 6.36 1.47
C LEU A 177 -12.54 5.88 0.77
#